data_AF-A0A0R1WHF6-F1
#
_entry.id   AF-A0A0R1WHF6-F1
#
_cell.length_a   1.000
_cell.length_b   1.000
_cell.length_c   1.000
_cell.angle_alpha   90.00
_cell.angle_beta   90.00
_cell.angle_gamma   90.00
#
_symmetry.space_group_name_H-M   'P 1'
#
loop_
_entity.id
_entity.type
_entity.pdbx_description
1 polymer ?
#
loop_
_entity_poly.entity_id
_entity_poly.type
_entity_poly.pdbx_seq_one_letter_code
_entity_poly.pdbx_strand_id
1 'polypeptide(L)'
;MYLTALFTLVVFGLTGDYLLNINPIKKYSLLLIGTFFLGLVVTMNIYRKDSRQNKYLKQKVASYWADVISQFLVALIVNIFSGVMIFIFSLILNQNVKMDMVGILTLIGVGLLGSGIATLFKMQWGRYTTLGQIGVLVFIYLALSGSVVNVLSYVEWLLPPLSKAVVALQNKPSITQLLPITGQIFLYALVLFVISSLVYYKKKKS
;
A
#
# COMPACT_ATOMS: atom_id res chain seq x y z
N MET A 1 -3.46 -15.81 5.93
CA MET A 1 -3.09 -14.42 6.31
C MET A 1 -3.54 -13.41 5.26
N TYR A 2 -3.11 -13.47 3.99
CA TYR A 2 -3.62 -12.57 2.95
C TYR A 2 -5.15 -12.62 2.83
N LEU A 3 -5.70 -13.81 2.53
CA LEU A 3 -7.15 -13.99 2.39
C LEU A 3 -7.91 -13.58 3.64
N THR A 4 -7.37 -13.88 4.83
CA THR A 4 -7.96 -13.50 6.11
C THR A 4 -8.07 -11.98 6.26
N ALA A 5 -6.98 -11.25 6.01
CA ALA A 5 -6.97 -9.79 6.10
C ALA A 5 -7.86 -9.13 5.03
N LEU A 6 -7.84 -9.66 3.80
CA LEU A 6 -8.72 -9.21 2.73
C LEU A 6 -10.19 -9.42 3.10
N PHE A 7 -10.53 -10.61 3.61
CA PHE A 7 -11.88 -10.92 4.03
C PHE A 7 -12.35 -10.03 5.18
N THR A 8 -11.48 -9.73 6.16
CA THR A 8 -11.80 -8.78 7.22
C THR A 8 -12.13 -7.39 6.66
N LEU A 9 -11.37 -6.89 5.69
CA LEU A 9 -11.66 -5.60 5.06
C LEU A 9 -12.93 -5.63 4.21
N VAL A 10 -13.20 -6.74 3.52
CA VAL A 10 -14.44 -6.95 2.75
C VAL A 10 -15.66 -6.97 3.67
N VAL A 11 -15.59 -7.73 4.77
CA VAL A 11 -16.66 -7.76 5.79
C VAL A 11 -16.87 -6.37 6.37
N PHE A 12 -15.79 -5.66 6.74
CA PHE A 12 -15.89 -4.28 7.21
C PHE A 12 -16.52 -3.35 6.16
N GLY A 13 -16.17 -3.50 4.88
CA GLY A 13 -16.77 -2.74 3.78
C GLY A 13 -18.27 -2.94 3.67
N LEU A 14 -18.75 -4.18 3.84
CA LEU A 14 -20.16 -4.56 3.79
C LEU A 14 -20.96 -4.10 5.02
N THR A 15 -20.39 -4.29 6.22
CA THR A 15 -21.13 -4.13 7.47
C THR A 15 -20.86 -2.80 8.17
N GLY A 16 -19.84 -2.04 7.75
CA GLY A 16 -19.36 -0.85 8.45
C GLY A 16 -20.41 0.25 8.58
N ASP A 17 -21.26 0.43 7.57
CA ASP A 17 -22.35 1.42 7.63
C ASP A 17 -23.40 1.03 8.67
N TYR A 18 -23.82 -0.24 8.65
CA TYR A 18 -24.89 -0.75 9.52
C TYR A 18 -24.44 -0.92 10.97
N LEU A 19 -23.22 -1.39 11.22
CA LEU A 19 -22.73 -1.69 12.56
C LEU A 19 -22.23 -0.45 13.30
N LEU A 20 -21.64 0.51 12.59
CA LEU A 20 -20.95 1.64 13.20
C LEU A 20 -21.60 2.99 12.87
N ASN A 21 -22.67 3.01 12.06
CA ASN A 21 -23.36 4.22 11.61
C ASN A 21 -22.38 5.28 11.03
N ILE A 22 -21.42 4.81 10.23
CA ILE A 22 -20.35 5.65 9.69
C ILE A 22 -20.77 6.23 8.34
N ASN A 23 -20.48 7.52 8.13
CA ASN A 23 -20.67 8.18 6.83
C ASN A 23 -19.82 7.47 5.72
N PRO A 24 -20.34 7.27 4.51
CA PRO A 24 -19.61 6.66 3.38
C PRO A 24 -18.19 7.18 3.15
N ILE A 25 -17.97 8.50 3.32
CA ILE A 25 -16.65 9.12 3.15
C ILE A 25 -15.68 8.68 4.25
N LYS A 26 -16.14 8.62 5.50
CA LYS A 26 -15.33 8.14 6.64
C LYS A 26 -15.04 6.64 6.49
N LYS A 27 -16.02 5.85 6.04
CA LYS A 27 -15.81 4.43 5.71
C LYS A 27 -14.73 4.28 4.64
N TYR A 28 -14.81 5.06 3.56
CA TYR A 28 -13.80 5.03 2.50
C TYR A 28 -12.40 5.40 3.00
N SER A 29 -12.25 6.43 3.83
CA SER A 29 -10.97 6.77 4.47
C SER A 29 -10.41 5.64 5.33
N LEU A 30 -11.26 4.93 6.08
CA LEU A 30 -10.85 3.75 6.84
C LEU A 30 -10.44 2.59 5.92
N LEU A 31 -11.13 2.39 4.80
CA LEU A 31 -10.75 1.40 3.79
C LEU A 31 -9.41 1.74 3.13
N LEU A 32 -9.10 3.02 2.87
CA LEU A 32 -7.77 3.43 2.40
C LEU A 32 -6.69 3.02 3.41
N ILE A 33 -6.87 3.35 4.69
CA ILE A 33 -5.93 2.98 5.75
C ILE A 33 -5.81 1.45 5.88
N GLY A 34 -6.93 0.73 5.85
CA GLY A 34 -6.95 -0.73 5.90
C GLY A 34 -6.20 -1.36 4.72
N THR A 35 -6.41 -0.84 3.51
CA THR A 35 -5.76 -1.33 2.29
C THR A 35 -4.26 -1.06 2.30
N PHE A 36 -3.83 0.09 2.84
CA PHE A 36 -2.42 0.38 3.09
C PHE A 36 -1.75 -0.70 3.95
N PHE A 37 -2.36 -1.01 5.11
CA PHE A 37 -1.83 -2.04 6.01
C PHE A 37 -1.90 -3.44 5.39
N LEU A 38 -2.95 -3.75 4.62
CA LEU A 38 -3.04 -5.02 3.90
C LEU A 38 -1.88 -5.17 2.91
N GLY A 39 -1.64 -4.18 2.05
CA GLY A 39 -0.51 -4.21 1.11
C GLY A 39 0.83 -4.37 1.81
N LEU A 40 1.04 -3.64 2.91
CA LEU A 40 2.24 -3.71 3.74
C LEU A 40 2.47 -5.11 4.34
N VAL A 41 1.47 -5.65 5.05
CA VAL A 41 1.59 -6.94 5.77
C VAL A 41 1.72 -8.10 4.78
N VAL A 42 1.01 -8.06 3.66
CA VAL A 42 1.07 -9.10 2.63
C VAL A 42 2.45 -9.13 2.00
N THR A 43 3.00 -7.97 1.63
CA THR A 43 4.33 -7.87 1.03
C THR A 43 5.44 -8.26 2.01
N MET A 44 5.34 -7.87 3.29
CA MET A 44 6.24 -8.37 4.34
C MET A 44 6.25 -9.90 4.41
N ASN A 45 5.06 -10.51 4.39
CA ASN A 45 4.93 -11.96 4.48
C ASN A 45 5.51 -12.67 3.24
N ILE A 46 5.32 -12.08 2.05
CA ILE A 46 5.94 -12.58 0.81
C ILE A 46 7.47 -12.57 0.95
N TYR A 47 8.08 -11.45 1.37
CA TYR A 47 9.53 -11.37 1.51
C TYR A 47 10.09 -12.25 2.61
N ARG A 48 9.39 -12.38 3.74
CA ARG A 48 9.77 -13.29 4.81
C ARG A 48 9.76 -14.75 4.33
N LYS A 49 8.77 -15.15 3.55
CA LYS A 49 8.69 -16.50 2.97
C LYS A 49 9.76 -16.73 1.91
N ASP A 50 9.95 -15.78 1.00
CA ASP A 50 10.97 -15.83 -0.05
C ASP A 50 12.38 -15.97 0.55
N SER A 51 12.68 -15.19 1.61
CA SER A 51 13.97 -15.28 2.31
C SER A 51 14.20 -16.60 3.04
N ARG A 52 13.16 -17.30 3.51
CA ARG A 52 13.28 -18.57 4.25
C ARG A 52 13.29 -19.78 3.33
N GLN A 53 12.51 -19.74 2.26
CA GLN A 53 12.28 -20.92 1.43
C GLN A 53 13.18 -20.98 0.21
N ASN A 54 13.75 -19.86 -0.27
CA ASN A 54 14.78 -19.75 -1.32
C ASN A 54 14.56 -20.60 -2.61
N LYS A 55 13.38 -21.21 -2.78
CA LYS A 55 13.11 -22.34 -3.68
C LYS A 55 12.44 -21.94 -5.00
N TYR A 56 11.82 -20.76 -5.08
CA TYR A 56 10.89 -20.49 -6.18
C TYR A 56 11.36 -19.44 -7.21
N LEU A 57 12.02 -18.35 -6.83
CA LEU A 57 12.44 -17.30 -7.77
C LEU A 57 13.95 -17.28 -8.05
N LYS A 58 14.78 -17.35 -7.01
CA LYS A 58 16.25 -17.32 -7.15
C LYS A 58 16.86 -18.51 -7.89
N GLN A 59 16.19 -19.67 -7.89
CA GLN A 59 16.69 -20.88 -8.56
C GLN A 59 16.28 -21.01 -10.04
N LYS A 60 15.15 -20.41 -10.46
CA LYS A 60 14.65 -20.49 -11.85
C LYS A 60 15.06 -19.31 -12.72
N VAL A 61 15.40 -18.17 -12.12
CA VAL A 61 15.69 -16.94 -12.85
C VAL A 61 17.12 -16.51 -12.53
N ALA A 62 18.05 -16.76 -13.47
CA ALA A 62 19.46 -16.40 -13.32
C ALA A 62 19.70 -14.87 -13.25
N SER A 63 18.69 -14.05 -13.55
CA SER A 63 18.76 -12.59 -13.55
C SER A 63 18.13 -11.96 -12.30
N TYR A 64 18.92 -11.15 -11.61
CA TYR A 64 18.47 -10.34 -10.47
C TYR A 64 17.27 -9.44 -10.81
N TRP A 65 17.33 -8.78 -11.97
CA TRP A 65 16.31 -7.82 -12.38
C TRP A 65 14.97 -8.51 -12.67
N ALA A 66 15.00 -9.74 -13.18
CA ALA A 66 13.79 -10.50 -13.42
C ALA A 66 13.14 -11.00 -12.12
N ASP A 67 13.92 -11.33 -11.07
CA ASP A 67 13.39 -11.60 -9.73
C ASP A 67 12.71 -10.34 -9.14
N VAL A 68 13.35 -9.18 -9.24
CA VAL A 68 12.79 -7.89 -8.80
C VAL A 68 11.48 -7.57 -9.53
N ILE A 69 11.44 -7.71 -10.86
CA ILE A 69 10.25 -7.46 -11.67
C ILE A 69 9.13 -8.45 -11.32
N SER A 70 9.45 -9.72 -11.09
CA SER A 70 8.45 -10.71 -10.67
C SER A 70 7.82 -10.36 -9.33
N GLN A 71 8.63 -9.94 -8.36
CA GLN A 71 8.13 -9.51 -7.05
C GLN A 71 7.27 -8.24 -7.15
N PHE A 72 7.64 -7.29 -8.02
CA PHE A 72 6.82 -6.11 -8.32
C PHE A 72 5.47 -6.52 -8.89
N LEU A 73 5.46 -7.39 -9.90
CA LEU A 73 4.25 -7.88 -10.56
C LEU A 73 3.32 -8.58 -9.58
N VAL A 74 3.87 -9.43 -8.71
CA VAL A 74 3.07 -10.09 -7.66
C VAL A 74 2.44 -9.06 -6.73
N ALA A 75 3.21 -8.06 -6.27
CA ALA A 75 2.66 -6.99 -5.43
C ALA A 75 1.58 -6.17 -6.17
N LEU A 76 1.79 -5.87 -7.45
CA LEU A 76 0.82 -5.16 -8.28
C LEU A 76 -0.49 -5.95 -8.44
N ILE A 77 -0.42 -7.22 -8.83
CA ILE A 77 -1.59 -8.09 -9.04
C ILE A 77 -2.39 -8.23 -7.74
N VAL A 78 -1.71 -8.46 -6.61
CA VAL A 78 -2.35 -8.58 -5.29
C VAL A 78 -3.07 -7.30 -4.91
N ASN A 79 -2.46 -6.13 -5.11
CA ASN A 79 -3.08 -4.85 -4.79
C ASN A 79 -4.24 -4.50 -5.74
N ILE A 80 -4.12 -4.82 -7.04
CA ILE A 80 -5.24 -4.68 -8.01
C ILE A 80 -6.43 -5.52 -7.55
N PHE A 81 -6.21 -6.80 -7.30
CA PHE A 81 -7.28 -7.70 -6.87
C PHE A 81 -7.91 -7.25 -5.55
N SER A 82 -7.07 -6.86 -4.58
CA SER A 82 -7.55 -6.39 -3.27
C SER A 82 -8.37 -5.10 -3.39
N GLY A 83 -7.87 -4.11 -4.14
CA GLY A 83 -8.54 -2.83 -4.32
C GLY A 83 -9.89 -2.97 -5.02
N VAL A 84 -9.96 -3.79 -6.08
CA VAL A 84 -11.22 -4.08 -6.79
C VAL A 84 -12.21 -4.79 -5.87
N MET A 85 -11.79 -5.86 -5.18
CA MET A 85 -12.66 -6.60 -4.27
C MET A 85 -13.19 -5.73 -3.14
N ILE A 86 -12.31 -5.00 -2.44
CA ILE A 86 -12.69 -4.11 -1.35
C ILE A 86 -13.68 -3.05 -1.85
N PHE A 87 -13.45 -2.47 -3.02
CA PHE A 87 -14.34 -1.45 -3.57
C PHE A 87 -15.73 -1.99 -3.89
N ILE A 88 -15.82 -3.10 -4.62
CA ILE A 88 -17.10 -3.74 -4.99
C ILE A 88 -17.90 -4.08 -3.73
N PHE A 89 -17.27 -4.71 -2.75
CA PHE A 89 -17.95 -5.12 -1.51
C PHE A 89 -18.15 -3.98 -0.51
N SER A 90 -17.54 -2.81 -0.72
CA SER A 90 -17.83 -1.64 0.12
C SER A 90 -19.20 -1.02 -0.14
N LEU A 91 -19.87 -1.39 -1.25
CA LEU A 91 -21.14 -0.82 -1.69
C LEU A 91 -21.12 0.72 -1.81
N ILE A 92 -19.93 1.31 -1.99
CA ILE A 92 -19.73 2.75 -2.24
C ILE A 92 -19.97 3.09 -3.73
N LEU A 93 -20.29 2.08 -4.55
CA LEU A 93 -20.58 2.19 -5.98
C LEU A 93 -21.58 3.33 -6.24
N ASN A 94 -21.18 4.26 -7.09
CA ASN A 94 -22.04 5.33 -7.56
C ASN A 94 -22.36 5.10 -9.04
N GLN A 95 -23.49 5.60 -9.56
CA GLN A 95 -23.82 5.53 -10.99
C GLN A 95 -22.83 6.30 -11.89
N ASN A 96 -21.83 6.95 -11.29
CA ASN A 96 -20.78 7.68 -11.98
C ASN A 96 -19.50 6.84 -12.10
N VAL A 97 -19.31 6.23 -13.27
CA VAL A 97 -18.14 5.40 -13.61
C VAL A 97 -16.81 6.08 -13.32
N LYS A 98 -16.71 7.41 -13.52
CA LYS A 98 -15.46 8.14 -13.23
C LYS A 98 -15.12 8.11 -11.74
N MET A 99 -16.12 8.31 -10.87
CA MET A 99 -15.94 8.30 -9.43
C MET A 99 -15.48 6.93 -8.93
N ASP A 100 -16.12 5.88 -9.45
CA ASP A 100 -15.78 4.49 -9.11
C ASP A 100 -14.37 4.12 -9.54
N MET A 101 -13.97 4.52 -10.75
CA MET A 101 -12.63 4.26 -11.25
C MET A 101 -11.56 4.98 -10.41
N VAL A 102 -11.80 6.25 -10.01
CA VAL A 102 -10.89 6.94 -9.10
C VAL A 102 -10.82 6.22 -7.76
N GLY A 103 -11.96 5.78 -7.22
CA GLY A 103 -12.01 5.03 -5.96
C GLY A 103 -11.16 3.75 -5.99
N ILE A 104 -11.35 2.93 -7.02
CA ILE A 104 -10.57 1.71 -7.22
C ILE A 104 -9.08 2.05 -7.36
N LEU A 105 -8.72 3.03 -8.19
CA LEU A 105 -7.34 3.43 -8.41
C LEU A 105 -6.68 3.92 -7.12
N THR A 106 -7.38 4.70 -6.29
CA THR A 106 -6.82 5.16 -5.01
C THR A 106 -6.57 3.98 -4.07
N LEU A 107 -7.49 3.03 -3.95
CA LEU A 107 -7.30 1.83 -3.12
C LEU A 107 -6.07 1.02 -3.58
N ILE A 108 -5.93 0.81 -4.89
CA ILE A 108 -4.78 0.10 -5.47
C ILE A 108 -3.49 0.87 -5.16
N GLY A 109 -3.47 2.18 -5.40
CA GLY A 109 -2.30 3.03 -5.16
C GLY A 109 -1.87 3.00 -3.70
N VAL A 110 -2.81 3.12 -2.77
CA VAL A 110 -2.53 3.09 -1.33
C VAL A 110 -2.03 1.72 -0.87
N GLY A 111 -2.59 0.62 -1.41
CA GLY A 111 -2.05 -0.72 -1.18
C GLY A 111 -0.61 -0.86 -1.68
N LEU A 112 -0.33 -0.37 -2.88
CA LEU A 112 1.02 -0.33 -3.45
C LEU A 112 2.00 0.51 -2.64
N LEU A 113 1.55 1.63 -2.05
CA LEU A 113 2.37 2.43 -1.14
C LEU A 113 2.82 1.61 0.07
N GLY A 114 1.89 0.88 0.69
CA GLY A 114 2.19 -0.05 1.78
C GLY A 114 3.19 -1.14 1.35
N SER A 115 2.98 -1.74 0.18
CA SER A 115 3.91 -2.70 -0.42
C SER A 115 5.30 -2.10 -0.71
N GLY A 116 5.36 -0.85 -1.19
CA GLY A 116 6.61 -0.13 -1.46
C GLY A 116 7.43 0.10 -0.19
N ILE A 117 6.78 0.52 0.90
CA ILE A 117 7.43 0.66 2.22
C ILE A 117 7.96 -0.69 2.69
N ALA A 118 7.17 -1.77 2.61
CA ALA A 118 7.61 -3.10 2.98
C ALA A 118 8.82 -3.59 2.15
N THR A 119 8.87 -3.18 0.87
CA THR A 119 9.97 -3.48 -0.05
C THR A 119 11.28 -2.84 0.37
N LEU A 120 11.29 -1.58 0.84
CA LEU A 120 12.52 -0.93 1.33
C LEU A 120 13.27 -1.76 2.38
N PHE A 121 12.53 -2.51 3.20
CA PHE A 121 13.07 -3.34 4.26
C PHE A 121 13.18 -4.82 3.87
N LYS A 122 13.17 -5.14 2.57
CA LYS A 122 13.19 -6.51 2.04
C LYS A 122 14.30 -7.38 2.64
N MET A 123 15.49 -6.82 2.83
CA MET A 123 16.66 -7.54 3.36
C MET A 123 16.54 -7.88 4.85
N GLN A 124 15.78 -7.08 5.59
CA GLN A 124 15.65 -7.16 7.03
C GLN A 124 14.65 -8.24 7.44
N TRP A 125 13.67 -8.60 6.58
CA TRP A 125 12.68 -9.65 6.87
C TRP A 125 13.27 -11.06 7.06
N GLY A 126 14.49 -11.30 6.56
CA GLY A 126 15.18 -12.57 6.68
C GLY A 126 15.99 -12.71 7.98
N ARG A 127 16.99 -11.84 8.15
CA ARG A 127 18.00 -11.93 9.24
C ARG A 127 17.75 -10.98 10.40
N TYR A 128 17.18 -9.80 10.16
CA TYR A 128 17.07 -8.71 11.15
C TYR A 128 15.63 -8.21 11.24
N THR A 129 14.72 -9.09 11.64
CA THR A 129 13.28 -8.82 11.60
C THR A 129 12.87 -7.62 12.45
N THR A 130 13.55 -7.40 13.58
CA THR A 130 13.34 -6.25 14.47
C THR A 130 13.72 -4.92 13.81
N LEU A 131 14.85 -4.84 13.11
CA LEU A 131 15.24 -3.62 12.39
C LEU A 131 14.27 -3.31 11.24
N GLY A 132 13.78 -4.34 10.55
CA GLY A 132 12.74 -4.20 9.53
C GLY A 132 11.43 -3.66 10.11
N GLN A 133 11.01 -4.18 11.27
CA GLN A 133 9.80 -3.73 11.97
C GLN A 133 9.92 -2.27 12.44
N ILE A 134 11.04 -1.88 13.04
CA ILE A 134 11.28 -0.50 13.49
C ILE A 134 11.26 0.47 12.31
N GLY A 135 11.98 0.14 11.22
CA GLY A 135 11.99 0.97 10.02
C GLY A 135 10.60 1.14 9.42
N VAL A 136 9.82 0.06 9.34
CA VAL A 136 8.43 0.12 8.87
C VAL A 136 7.56 1.00 9.77
N LEU A 137 7.70 0.92 11.09
CA LEU A 137 6.95 1.77 12.02
C LEU A 137 7.22 3.26 11.80
N VAL A 138 8.48 3.65 11.56
CA VAL A 138 8.84 5.03 11.23
C VAL A 138 8.14 5.49 9.95
N PHE A 139 8.16 4.68 8.89
CA PHE A 139 7.50 5.03 7.63
C PHE A 139 5.97 5.04 7.72
N ILE A 140 5.36 4.16 8.54
CA ILE A 140 3.92 4.21 8.84
C ILE A 140 3.58 5.51 9.55
N TYR A 141 4.35 5.89 10.57
CA TYR A 141 4.14 7.15 11.30
C TYR A 141 4.21 8.33 10.34
N LEU A 142 5.24 8.43 9.50
CA LEU A 142 5.39 9.48 8.50
C LEU A 142 4.24 9.51 7.49
N ALA A 143 3.76 8.33 7.05
CA ALA A 143 2.64 8.22 6.12
C ALA A 143 1.32 8.73 6.70
N LEU A 144 1.11 8.57 8.01
CA LEU A 144 -0.11 8.99 8.71
C LEU A 144 -0.03 10.42 9.24
N SER A 145 1.16 10.91 9.61
CA SER A 145 1.35 12.22 10.23
C SER A 145 1.66 13.35 9.23
N GLY A 146 2.04 13.01 7.99
CA GLY A 146 2.75 13.93 7.11
C GLY A 146 2.03 15.22 6.75
N SER A 147 0.69 15.19 6.64
CA SER A 147 -0.14 16.36 6.34
C SER A 147 -0.87 16.93 7.56
N VAL A 148 -0.63 16.38 8.75
CA VAL A 148 -1.29 16.81 10.00
C VAL A 148 -0.36 17.72 10.82
N VAL A 149 0.96 17.51 10.71
CA VAL A 149 1.95 18.28 11.47
C VAL A 149 2.50 19.41 10.60
N ASN A 150 2.24 20.67 10.98
CA ASN A 150 2.69 21.85 10.22
C ASN A 150 4.21 21.87 9.95
N VAL A 151 5.03 21.34 10.86
CA VAL A 151 6.49 21.25 10.68
C VAL A 151 6.87 20.35 9.49
N LEU A 152 6.07 19.33 9.20
CA LEU A 152 6.32 18.37 8.12
C LEU A 152 5.84 18.89 6.74
N SER A 153 5.09 20.01 6.70
CA SER A 153 4.62 20.64 5.46
C SER A 153 5.75 21.11 4.53
N TYR A 154 6.93 21.44 5.07
CA TYR A 154 8.09 21.84 4.27
C TYR A 154 8.74 20.68 3.51
N VAL A 155 8.53 19.44 3.97
CA VAL A 155 9.09 18.22 3.37
C VAL A 155 8.00 17.29 2.85
N GLU A 156 6.79 17.82 2.66
CA GLU A 156 5.57 17.07 2.34
C GLU A 156 5.62 16.36 0.98
N TRP A 157 6.55 16.75 0.11
CA TRP A 157 6.82 16.10 -1.17
C TRP A 157 7.63 14.81 -1.00
N LEU A 158 8.37 14.67 0.10
CA LEU A 158 9.17 13.50 0.45
C LEU A 158 8.39 12.50 1.32
N LEU A 159 7.26 12.92 1.90
CA LEU A 159 6.46 12.09 2.80
C LEU A 159 5.50 11.19 2.03
N PRO A 160 5.23 9.96 2.51
CA PRO A 160 4.25 9.07 1.87
C PRO A 160 2.86 9.74 1.85
N PRO A 161 2.22 9.93 0.68
CA PRO A 161 1.02 10.76 0.54
C PRO A 161 -0.30 10.08 1.00
N LEU A 162 -0.26 9.26 2.05
CA LEU A 162 -1.45 8.61 2.61
C LEU A 162 -2.31 9.60 3.41
N SER A 163 -1.70 10.34 4.34
CA SER A 163 -2.41 11.33 5.15
C SER A 163 -3.07 12.40 4.28
N LYS A 164 -2.42 12.80 3.17
CA LYS A 164 -2.97 13.74 2.18
C LYS A 164 -4.29 13.25 1.58
N ALA A 165 -4.38 11.96 1.22
CA ALA A 165 -5.61 11.38 0.69
C ALA A 165 -6.73 11.39 1.74
N VAL A 166 -6.42 11.04 2.99
CA VAL A 166 -7.38 11.02 4.10
C VAL A 166 -7.89 12.44 4.42
N VAL A 167 -6.97 13.41 4.54
CA VAL A 167 -7.31 14.81 4.83
C VAL A 167 -8.08 15.45 3.67
N ALA A 168 -7.71 15.14 2.42
CA ALA A 168 -8.44 15.63 1.25
C ALA A 168 -9.91 15.18 1.25
N LEU A 169 -10.18 13.90 1.57
CA LEU A 169 -11.53 13.37 1.71
C LEU A 169 -12.32 14.02 2.85
N GLN A 170 -11.66 14.37 3.95
CA GLN A 170 -12.30 15.05 5.10
C GLN A 170 -12.65 16.50 4.78
N ASN A 171 -11.77 17.22 4.08
CA ASN A 171 -11.94 18.63 3.77
C ASN A 171 -12.83 18.88 2.55
N LYS A 172 -12.79 17.98 1.56
CA LYS A 172 -13.62 18.06 0.36
C LYS A 172 -14.20 16.67 0.07
N PRO A 173 -15.50 16.46 0.32
CA PRO A 173 -16.13 15.14 0.29
C PRO A 173 -16.40 14.64 -1.14
N SER A 174 -15.38 14.60 -2.00
CA SER A 174 -15.49 14.09 -3.36
C SER A 174 -14.31 13.18 -3.70
N ILE A 175 -14.62 11.91 -4.00
CA ILE A 175 -13.63 10.90 -4.39
C ILE A 175 -12.87 11.32 -5.65
N THR A 176 -13.49 12.03 -6.58
CA THR A 176 -12.82 12.44 -7.84
C THR A 176 -11.64 13.38 -7.63
N GLN A 177 -11.63 14.12 -6.50
CA GLN A 177 -10.52 15.01 -6.15
C GLN A 177 -9.28 14.26 -5.65
N LEU A 178 -9.39 12.95 -5.40
CA LEU A 178 -8.25 12.10 -5.07
C LEU A 178 -7.41 11.73 -6.28
N LEU A 179 -7.87 11.97 -7.51
CA LEU A 179 -7.14 11.59 -8.72
C LEU A 179 -5.69 12.12 -8.75
N PRO A 180 -5.41 13.43 -8.52
CA PRO A 180 -4.04 13.93 -8.48
C PRO A 180 -3.21 13.30 -7.35
N ILE A 181 -3.81 13.11 -6.18
CA ILE A 181 -3.15 12.50 -5.02
C ILE A 181 -2.84 11.01 -5.30
N THR A 182 -3.74 10.31 -5.98
CA THR A 182 -3.57 8.93 -6.40
C THR A 182 -2.38 8.80 -7.34
N GLY A 183 -2.24 9.70 -8.31
CA GLY A 183 -1.06 9.76 -9.18
C GLY A 183 0.25 9.93 -8.39
N GLN A 184 0.26 10.82 -7.40
CA GLN A 184 1.40 11.00 -6.50
C GLN A 184 1.70 9.74 -5.67
N ILE A 185 0.68 9.06 -5.14
CA ILE A 185 0.82 7.81 -4.40
C ILE A 185 1.48 6.73 -5.26
N PHE A 186 1.04 6.55 -6.51
CA PHE A 186 1.64 5.60 -7.44
C PHE A 186 3.09 5.92 -7.75
N LEU A 187 3.40 7.18 -8.08
CA LEU A 187 4.77 7.62 -8.35
C LEU A 187 5.67 7.39 -7.15
N TYR A 188 5.21 7.73 -5.95
CA TYR A 188 5.96 7.52 -4.72
C TYR A 188 6.24 6.03 -4.47
N ALA A 189 5.22 5.17 -4.61
CA ALA A 189 5.38 3.72 -4.46
C ALA A 189 6.40 3.15 -5.45
N LEU A 190 6.40 3.61 -6.71
CA LEU A 190 7.39 3.23 -7.72
C LEU A 190 8.80 3.67 -7.32
N VAL A 191 8.97 4.91 -6.85
CA VAL A 191 10.27 5.43 -6.40
C VAL A 191 10.83 4.58 -5.24
N LEU A 192 10.00 4.25 -4.23
CA LEU A 192 10.42 3.36 -3.13
C LEU A 192 10.89 2.00 -3.65
N PHE A 193 10.16 1.44 -4.61
CA PHE A 193 10.48 0.15 -5.21
C PHE A 193 11.81 0.18 -5.96
N VAL A 194 12.06 1.22 -6.76
CA VAL A 194 13.32 1.41 -7.50
C VAL A 194 14.49 1.61 -6.54
N ILE A 195 14.35 2.48 -5.53
CA ILE A 195 15.39 2.70 -4.51
C ILE A 195 15.76 1.39 -3.84
N SER A 196 14.76 0.63 -3.37
CA SER A 196 14.99 -0.67 -2.74
C SER A 196 15.74 -1.64 -3.67
N SER A 197 15.37 -1.65 -4.95
CA SER A 197 15.95 -2.54 -5.95
C SER A 197 17.41 -2.20 -6.26
N LEU A 198 17.76 -0.91 -6.29
CA LEU A 198 19.14 -0.47 -6.48
C LEU A 198 20.02 -0.79 -5.27
N VAL A 199 19.52 -0.54 -4.06
CA VAL A 199 20.25 -0.83 -2.81
C VAL A 199 20.53 -2.33 -2.68
N TYR A 200 19.57 -3.19 -3.04
CA TYR A 200 19.75 -4.65 -2.98
C TYR A 200 20.68 -5.19 -4.08
N TYR A 201 20.73 -4.56 -5.27
CA TYR A 201 21.66 -4.94 -6.33
C TYR A 201 23.11 -4.72 -5.91
N LYS A 202 23.40 -3.56 -5.31
CA LYS A 202 24.75 -3.20 -4.84
C LYS A 202 25.27 -4.18 -3.78
N LYS A 203 24.42 -4.63 -2.86
CA LYS A 203 24.77 -5.60 -1.81
C LYS A 203 24.98 -7.03 -2.32
N LYS A 204 24.42 -7.43 -3.46
CA LYS A 204 24.63 -8.77 -4.04
C LYS A 204 25.95 -8.88 -4.82
N LYS A 205 26.50 -7.75 -5.27
CA LYS A 205 27.79 -7.67 -5.99
C LYS A 205 29.01 -7.48 -5.07
N SER A 206 28.80 -7.07 -3.82
CA SER A 206 29.82 -6.96 -2.78
C SER A 206 29.94 -8.25 -1.99
#